data_AF-A0AAV1KQU0-F1
#
_entry.id   AF-A0AAV1KQU0-F1
#
_cell.length_a   1.000
_cell.length_b   1.000
_cell.length_c   1.000
_cell.angle_alpha   90.00
_cell.angle_beta   90.00
_cell.angle_gamma   90.00
#
_symmetry.space_group_name_H-M   'P 1'
#
loop_
_entity.id
_entity.type
_entity.pdbx_description
1 polymer ?
#
loop_
_entity_poly.entity_id
_entity_poly.type
_entity_poly.pdbx_seq_one_letter_code
_entity_poly.pdbx_strand_id
1 'polypeptide(L)'
;MSSMRWPRARRAPAVLSADPVINPLWHTSNHVLLPYCSSDMWAGTRIEPRVNSNFTFVGRLIVRSVLTDLLQIGLAGRLLLIGSSAGGTGVMLNADAARRALRPYGVRVAAIADSGWFLDRPAKAKRSSSTDAVARLGHSFWRGSPPTSCMREYPDKPWLCYFGYRLYPHIRTPLFVFQYLFDSAQLTAEGVRAPRTRAQWDAVHQTGAALRSSLKTVRATFAPACIAHGALARPEWLAINVSGVPLPRAISCWERRLEVGGNQGRVRCAPRRLIERCSWPQCNGSCPRLRDPRTGEEVALAALLQSFGLDVRGAAAAMGLDARQLARMSRAELLPLLAPHT
;
A
#
# COMPACT_ATOMS: atom_id res chain seq x y z
N MET A 1 6.29 -14.24 16.20
CA MET A 1 6.78 -14.58 14.85
C MET A 1 6.83 -16.10 14.68
N SER A 2 5.68 -16.79 14.80
CA SER A 2 5.64 -18.27 14.75
C SER A 2 4.26 -18.76 14.34
N SER A 3 4.21 -19.93 13.71
CA SER A 3 2.99 -20.65 13.35
C SER A 3 2.41 -21.50 14.49
N MET A 4 3.13 -21.66 15.61
CA MET A 4 2.72 -22.52 16.75
C MET A 4 1.32 -22.23 17.31
N ARG A 5 0.83 -21.00 17.17
CA ARG A 5 -0.49 -20.57 17.65
C ARG A 5 -1.42 -20.14 16.51
N TRP A 6 -1.17 -20.57 15.28
CA TRP A 6 -2.08 -20.26 14.20
C TRP A 6 -3.36 -21.09 14.34
N PRO A 7 -4.55 -20.46 14.29
CA PRO A 7 -5.79 -21.21 14.29
C PRO A 7 -5.93 -22.00 12.99
N ARG A 8 -6.67 -23.11 13.04
CA ARG A 8 -6.97 -23.94 11.86
C ARG A 8 -7.73 -23.17 10.77
N ALA A 9 -8.60 -22.24 11.18
CA ALA A 9 -9.34 -21.35 10.30
C ALA A 9 -9.09 -19.89 10.69
N ARG A 10 -9.05 -19.01 9.69
CA ARG A 10 -8.91 -17.57 9.87
C ARG A 10 -10.00 -16.84 9.11
N ARG A 11 -10.46 -15.73 9.68
CA ARG A 11 -11.26 -14.76 8.91
C ARG A 11 -10.41 -14.25 7.75
N ALA A 12 -10.91 -14.44 6.54
CA ALA A 12 -10.25 -13.98 5.34
C ALA A 12 -10.25 -12.44 5.28
N PRO A 13 -9.17 -11.81 4.79
CA PRO A 13 -9.22 -10.43 4.32
C PRO A 13 -10.33 -10.24 3.27
N ALA A 14 -10.88 -9.03 3.15
CA ALA A 14 -12.00 -8.75 2.23
C ALA A 14 -11.70 -9.21 0.78
N VAL A 15 -10.49 -9.00 0.29
CA VAL A 15 -10.04 -9.43 -1.05
C VAL A 15 -10.02 -10.96 -1.26
N LEU A 16 -10.05 -11.73 -0.19
CA LEU A 16 -10.12 -13.20 -0.18
C LEU A 16 -11.49 -13.71 0.29
N SER A 17 -12.51 -12.85 0.30
CA SER A 17 -13.87 -13.27 0.61
C SER A 17 -14.47 -14.03 -0.57
N ALA A 18 -15.25 -15.07 -0.27
CA ALA A 18 -16.10 -15.77 -1.25
C ALA A 18 -17.48 -15.09 -1.44
N ASP A 19 -17.76 -14.03 -0.67
CA ASP A 19 -18.97 -13.22 -0.82
C ASP A 19 -18.79 -12.21 -1.97
N PRO A 20 -19.62 -12.26 -3.04
CA PRO A 20 -19.54 -11.32 -4.16
C PRO A 20 -19.83 -9.85 -3.78
N VAL A 21 -20.52 -9.60 -2.66
CA VAL A 21 -20.75 -8.24 -2.16
C VAL A 21 -19.46 -7.65 -1.59
N ILE A 22 -18.66 -8.46 -0.88
CA ILE A 22 -17.39 -8.05 -0.26
C ILE A 22 -16.23 -8.10 -1.28
N ASN A 23 -16.27 -9.07 -2.19
CA ASN A 23 -15.26 -9.35 -3.20
C ASN A 23 -15.88 -9.53 -4.60
N PRO A 24 -16.34 -8.45 -5.25
CA PRO A 24 -17.00 -8.54 -6.54
C PRO A 24 -16.08 -9.00 -7.67
N LEU A 25 -14.76 -8.93 -7.49
CA LEU A 25 -13.79 -9.26 -8.54
C LEU A 25 -13.38 -10.73 -8.54
N TRP A 26 -13.13 -11.30 -7.35
CA TRP A 26 -12.44 -12.59 -7.25
C TRP A 26 -13.14 -13.60 -6.35
N HIS A 27 -14.39 -13.40 -5.96
CA HIS A 27 -15.11 -14.30 -5.05
C HIS A 27 -15.15 -15.77 -5.52
N THR A 28 -15.12 -16.03 -6.83
CA THR A 28 -15.10 -17.38 -7.41
C THR A 28 -13.69 -17.97 -7.62
N SER A 29 -12.64 -17.20 -7.34
CA SER A 29 -11.26 -17.66 -7.51
C SER A 29 -10.80 -18.54 -6.35
N ASN A 30 -9.75 -19.34 -6.55
CA ASN A 30 -9.04 -20.00 -5.45
C ASN A 30 -8.29 -18.95 -4.62
N HIS A 31 -8.52 -18.94 -3.30
CA HIS A 31 -7.89 -17.99 -2.38
C HIS A 31 -6.81 -18.64 -1.52
N VAL A 32 -5.65 -18.00 -1.44
CA VAL A 32 -4.52 -18.43 -0.61
C VAL A 32 -4.10 -17.27 0.28
N LEU A 33 -4.22 -17.45 1.59
CA LEU A 33 -3.67 -16.51 2.56
C LEU A 33 -2.32 -17.04 3.06
N LEU A 34 -1.25 -16.29 2.78
CA LEU A 34 0.08 -16.60 3.29
C LEU A 34 0.41 -15.68 4.48
N PRO A 35 0.37 -16.17 5.74
CA PRO A 35 0.63 -15.31 6.88
C PRO A 35 2.11 -14.93 6.99
N TYR A 36 2.38 -13.68 7.34
CA TYR A 36 3.73 -13.17 7.48
C TYR A 36 4.36 -13.59 8.81
N CYS A 37 5.30 -14.53 8.78
CA CYS A 37 6.05 -14.98 9.96
C CYS A 37 7.54 -14.68 9.93
N SER A 38 8.09 -14.25 8.78
CA SER A 38 9.53 -14.13 8.57
C SER A 38 10.13 -12.78 9.00
N SER A 39 9.32 -11.72 9.11
CA SER A 39 9.76 -10.38 9.57
C SER A 39 10.92 -9.74 8.76
N ASP A 40 11.01 -10.09 7.48
CA ASP A 40 12.11 -9.74 6.57
C ASP A 40 11.65 -9.12 5.24
N MET A 41 10.47 -8.51 5.20
CA MET A 41 9.84 -7.95 4.01
C MET A 41 9.69 -8.95 2.85
N TRP A 42 9.65 -10.25 3.14
CA TRP A 42 9.65 -11.33 2.16
C TRP A 42 10.92 -11.41 1.29
N ALA A 43 12.03 -10.86 1.78
CA ALA A 43 13.30 -10.77 1.07
C ALA A 43 14.37 -11.75 1.59
N GLY A 44 14.22 -12.24 2.82
CA GLY A 44 15.27 -12.97 3.53
C GLY A 44 15.51 -14.37 2.97
N THR A 45 16.79 -14.77 2.97
CA THR A 45 17.26 -16.10 2.58
C THR A 45 18.15 -16.75 3.65
N ARG A 46 18.17 -16.19 4.87
CA ARG A 46 18.97 -16.68 5.99
C ARG A 46 18.23 -17.82 6.71
N ILE A 47 18.69 -19.04 6.48
CA ILE A 47 18.17 -20.25 7.12
C ILE A 47 18.84 -20.44 8.49
N GLU A 48 20.14 -20.15 8.59
CA GLU A 48 20.89 -20.33 9.84
C GLU A 48 20.55 -19.22 10.85
N PRO A 49 20.19 -19.57 12.10
CA PRO A 49 20.07 -18.58 13.17
C PRO A 49 21.38 -17.82 13.34
N ARG A 50 21.32 -16.52 13.63
CA ARG A 50 22.54 -15.76 13.98
C ARG A 50 23.01 -16.16 15.37
N VAL A 51 24.31 -16.05 15.63
CA VAL A 51 24.86 -16.08 17.00
C VAL A 51 24.10 -15.05 17.84
N ASN A 52 23.46 -15.48 18.93
CA ASN A 52 22.59 -14.70 19.82
C ASN A 52 21.19 -14.32 19.27
N SER A 53 20.71 -14.96 18.20
CA SER A 53 19.35 -14.80 17.70
C SER A 53 18.76 -16.11 17.20
N ASN A 54 17.72 -16.61 17.86
CA ASN A 54 16.99 -17.82 17.46
C ASN A 54 16.01 -17.59 16.28
N PHE A 55 16.18 -16.52 15.51
CA PHE A 55 15.30 -16.20 14.39
C PHE A 55 15.91 -16.58 13.04
N THR A 56 15.07 -17.11 12.16
CA THR A 56 15.37 -17.32 10.75
C THR A 56 14.61 -16.29 9.90
N PHE A 57 15.21 -15.87 8.79
CA PHE A 57 14.66 -14.85 7.90
C PHE A 57 14.58 -15.44 6.50
N VAL A 58 13.47 -16.13 6.24
CA VAL A 58 13.30 -17.03 5.09
C VAL A 58 12.09 -16.65 4.23
N GLY A 59 11.59 -15.41 4.31
CA GLY A 59 10.38 -14.99 3.61
C GLY A 59 10.43 -15.21 2.11
N ARG A 60 11.60 -15.03 1.48
CA ARG A 60 11.82 -15.32 0.06
C ARG A 60 11.67 -16.81 -0.26
N LEU A 61 12.16 -17.66 0.65
CA LEU A 61 12.11 -19.11 0.53
C LEU A 61 10.70 -19.64 0.80
N ILE A 62 9.96 -19.05 1.76
CA ILE A 62 8.55 -19.37 2.01
C ILE A 62 7.72 -19.14 0.76
N VAL A 63 7.85 -17.97 0.11
CA VAL A 63 7.12 -17.68 -1.14
C VAL A 63 7.44 -18.73 -2.21
N ARG A 64 8.73 -19.06 -2.39
CA ARG A 64 9.15 -20.09 -3.34
C ARG A 64 8.51 -21.46 -3.02
N SER A 65 8.55 -21.90 -1.76
CA SER A 65 7.97 -23.19 -1.36
C SER A 65 6.48 -23.24 -1.63
N VAL A 66 5.75 -22.20 -1.21
CA VAL A 66 4.30 -22.14 -1.42
C VAL A 66 3.94 -22.18 -2.90
N LEU A 67 4.68 -21.52 -3.78
CA LEU A 67 4.41 -21.61 -5.22
C LEU A 67 4.58 -23.03 -5.76
N THR A 68 5.56 -23.79 -5.26
CA THR A 68 5.74 -25.21 -5.60
C THR A 68 4.56 -26.04 -5.10
N ASP A 69 4.15 -25.85 -3.83
CA ASP A 69 3.05 -26.59 -3.23
C ASP A 69 1.72 -26.30 -3.96
N LEU A 70 1.50 -25.03 -4.34
CA LEU A 70 0.31 -24.62 -5.11
C LEU A 70 0.24 -25.30 -6.48
N LEU A 71 1.37 -25.50 -7.17
CA LEU A 71 1.39 -26.27 -8.42
C LEU A 71 0.95 -27.72 -8.21
N GLN A 72 1.36 -28.35 -7.10
CA GLN A 72 1.00 -29.74 -6.79
C GLN A 72 -0.50 -29.90 -6.51
N ILE A 73 -1.15 -28.87 -5.96
CA ILE A 73 -2.59 -28.89 -5.65
C ILE A 73 -3.47 -28.24 -6.73
N GLY A 74 -2.92 -27.96 -7.92
CA GLY A 74 -3.70 -27.57 -9.10
C GLY A 74 -3.70 -26.09 -9.49
N LEU A 75 -2.68 -25.32 -9.10
CA LEU A 75 -2.50 -23.96 -9.62
C LEU A 75 -2.38 -23.96 -11.14
N ALA A 76 -3.34 -23.32 -11.82
CA ALA A 76 -3.41 -23.22 -13.27
C ALA A 76 -3.89 -21.83 -13.73
N GLY A 77 -3.72 -21.53 -15.02
CA GLY A 77 -4.26 -20.32 -15.66
C GLY A 77 -3.52 -19.02 -15.29
N ARG A 78 -3.94 -18.36 -14.20
CA ARG A 78 -3.36 -17.09 -13.73
C ARG A 78 -3.22 -17.08 -12.21
N LEU A 79 -2.03 -16.71 -11.73
CA LEU A 79 -1.79 -16.31 -10.35
C LEU A 79 -1.78 -14.78 -10.24
N LEU A 80 -2.65 -14.24 -9.39
CA LEU A 80 -2.61 -12.85 -8.97
C LEU A 80 -1.95 -12.74 -7.60
N LEU A 81 -0.73 -12.21 -7.56
CA LEU A 81 0.04 -12.06 -6.33
C LEU A 81 -0.32 -10.72 -5.67
N ILE A 82 -1.05 -10.76 -4.55
CA ILE A 82 -1.50 -9.57 -3.82
C ILE A 82 -0.82 -9.49 -2.47
N GLY A 83 -0.36 -8.29 -2.09
CA GLY A 83 0.26 -8.06 -0.80
C GLY A 83 -0.02 -6.66 -0.30
N SER A 84 -0.23 -6.54 1.01
CA SER A 84 -0.48 -5.27 1.69
C SER A 84 0.68 -4.92 2.63
N SER A 85 1.02 -3.65 2.78
CA SER A 85 2.11 -3.18 3.66
C SER A 85 3.47 -3.80 3.29
N ALA A 86 4.18 -4.40 4.25
CA ALA A 86 5.35 -5.26 4.02
C ALA A 86 5.12 -6.34 2.96
N GLY A 87 3.91 -6.88 2.87
CA GLY A 87 3.50 -7.80 1.82
C GLY A 87 3.44 -7.15 0.44
N GLY A 88 3.06 -5.87 0.34
CA GLY A 88 3.07 -5.13 -0.93
C GLY A 88 4.49 -4.92 -1.47
N THR A 89 5.44 -4.58 -0.59
CA THR A 89 6.87 -4.61 -0.93
C THR A 89 7.30 -6.02 -1.32
N GLY A 90 6.90 -7.03 -0.54
CA GLY A 90 7.18 -8.44 -0.81
C GLY A 90 6.71 -8.89 -2.18
N VAL A 91 5.51 -8.51 -2.61
CA VAL A 91 4.98 -8.78 -3.95
C VAL A 91 5.90 -8.19 -5.02
N MET A 92 6.29 -6.92 -4.88
CA MET A 92 7.19 -6.28 -5.85
C MET A 92 8.55 -6.99 -5.93
N LEU A 93 9.10 -7.43 -4.80
CA LEU A 93 10.38 -8.16 -4.75
C LEU A 93 10.30 -9.57 -5.36
N ASN A 94 9.14 -10.23 -5.24
CA ASN A 94 8.97 -11.64 -5.60
C ASN A 94 8.29 -11.86 -6.96
N ALA A 95 7.59 -10.87 -7.52
CA ALA A 95 6.72 -11.01 -8.70
C ALA A 95 7.44 -11.58 -9.94
N ASP A 96 8.63 -11.08 -10.26
CA ASP A 96 9.37 -11.52 -11.44
C ASP A 96 9.90 -12.95 -11.30
N ALA A 97 10.26 -13.34 -10.08
CA ALA A 97 10.70 -14.70 -9.81
C ALA A 97 9.53 -15.70 -9.78
N ALA A 98 8.39 -15.30 -9.20
CA ALA A 98 7.16 -16.08 -9.29
C ALA A 98 6.79 -16.33 -10.75
N ARG A 99 6.82 -15.27 -11.59
CA ARG A 99 6.59 -15.40 -13.03
C ARG A 99 7.56 -16.36 -13.71
N ARG A 100 8.85 -16.31 -13.39
CA ARG A 100 9.84 -17.25 -13.97
C ARG A 100 9.61 -18.69 -13.52
N ALA A 101 9.30 -18.91 -12.25
CA ALA A 101 9.06 -20.24 -11.70
C ALA A 101 7.79 -20.90 -12.27
N LEU A 102 6.76 -20.10 -12.55
CA LEU A 102 5.45 -20.57 -13.00
C LEU A 102 5.30 -20.64 -14.52
N ARG A 103 6.17 -19.97 -15.28
CA ARG A 103 6.15 -19.95 -16.76
C ARG A 103 6.21 -21.36 -17.40
N PRO A 104 7.04 -22.31 -16.94
CA PRO A 104 7.08 -23.66 -17.50
C PRO A 104 5.77 -24.44 -17.39
N TYR A 105 4.90 -24.04 -16.44
CA TYR A 105 3.61 -24.67 -16.19
C TYR A 105 2.44 -23.94 -16.86
N GLY A 106 2.72 -22.98 -17.77
CA GLY A 106 1.68 -22.21 -18.45
C GLY A 106 0.92 -21.22 -17.56
N VAL A 107 1.35 -21.01 -16.32
CA VAL A 107 0.67 -20.11 -15.37
C VAL A 107 1.15 -18.67 -15.57
N ARG A 108 0.21 -17.78 -15.91
CA ARG A 108 0.49 -16.34 -16.03
C ARG A 108 0.54 -15.69 -14.64
N VAL A 109 1.41 -14.71 -14.45
CA VAL A 109 1.53 -13.99 -13.18
C VAL A 109 1.26 -12.51 -13.38
N ALA A 110 0.43 -11.94 -12.51
CA ALA A 110 0.23 -10.51 -12.35
C ALA A 110 0.30 -10.17 -10.85
N ALA A 111 0.51 -8.91 -10.51
CA ALA A 111 0.78 -8.48 -9.14
C ALA A 111 0.00 -7.22 -8.74
N ILE A 112 -0.45 -7.16 -7.48
CA ILE A 112 -1.00 -5.95 -6.86
C ILE A 112 -0.19 -5.65 -5.59
N ALA A 113 0.45 -4.49 -5.57
CA ALA A 113 1.10 -3.96 -4.38
C ALA A 113 0.18 -2.93 -3.72
N ASP A 114 -0.39 -3.28 -2.57
CA ASP A 114 -1.21 -2.39 -1.75
C ASP A 114 -0.36 -1.82 -0.61
N SER A 115 -0.23 -0.49 -0.56
CA SER A 115 0.42 0.21 0.56
C SER A 115 1.87 -0.26 0.82
N GLY A 116 2.56 -0.74 -0.21
CA GLY A 116 3.94 -1.25 -0.17
C GLY A 116 4.95 -0.31 -0.84
N TRP A 117 4.51 0.86 -1.29
CA TRP A 117 5.35 1.84 -1.99
C TRP A 117 5.91 2.87 -1.00
N PHE A 118 7.02 2.53 -0.37
CA PHE A 118 7.71 3.41 0.59
C PHE A 118 8.77 4.30 -0.08
N LEU A 119 9.06 5.42 0.58
CA LEU A 119 10.15 6.33 0.25
C LEU A 119 11.27 6.24 1.31
N ASP A 120 12.51 6.33 0.85
CA ASP A 120 13.76 6.42 1.61
C ASP A 120 14.00 7.83 2.18
N ARG A 121 12.94 8.46 2.69
CA ARG A 121 13.00 9.82 3.25
C ARG A 121 13.63 9.81 4.66
N PRO A 122 14.38 10.86 5.02
CA PRO A 122 14.94 10.98 6.35
C PRO A 122 13.83 11.09 7.39
N ALA A 123 14.07 10.50 8.57
CA ALA A 123 13.16 10.68 9.68
C ALA A 123 13.24 12.12 10.21
N LYS A 124 12.09 12.70 10.55
CA LYS A 124 11.97 14.09 11.03
C LYS A 124 12.10 14.18 12.55
N ALA A 125 11.84 13.09 13.26
CA ALA A 125 12.00 13.00 14.70
C ALA A 125 13.44 12.58 15.07
N LYS A 126 14.09 13.31 16.00
CA LYS A 126 15.48 13.09 16.43
C LYS A 126 15.82 11.66 16.93
N ARG A 127 14.83 10.86 17.34
CA ARG A 127 15.00 9.48 17.87
C ARG A 127 14.48 8.38 16.94
N SER A 128 14.15 8.68 15.69
CA SER A 128 13.66 7.69 14.74
C SER A 128 14.75 7.33 13.72
N SER A 129 14.99 6.03 13.51
CA SER A 129 15.83 5.55 12.42
C SER A 129 15.16 5.87 11.08
N SER A 130 15.92 6.33 10.08
CA SER A 130 15.39 6.52 8.74
C SER A 130 15.00 5.17 8.12
N THR A 131 14.03 5.19 7.20
CA THR A 131 13.66 3.99 6.43
C THR A 131 14.86 3.40 5.69
N ASP A 132 15.75 4.26 5.17
CA ASP A 132 17.02 3.86 4.56
C ASP A 132 17.93 3.08 5.54
N ALA A 133 18.12 3.59 6.77
CA ALA A 133 18.95 2.93 7.77
C ALA A 133 18.38 1.56 8.18
N VAL A 134 17.05 1.48 8.34
CA VAL A 134 16.34 0.22 8.64
C VAL A 134 16.46 -0.76 7.47
N ALA A 135 16.29 -0.29 6.23
CA ALA A 135 16.44 -1.11 5.03
C ALA A 135 17.86 -1.66 4.90
N ARG A 136 18.88 -0.83 5.14
CA ARG A 136 20.29 -1.23 5.13
C ARG A 136 20.59 -2.31 6.17
N LEU A 137 20.16 -2.08 7.42
CA LEU A 137 20.35 -3.04 8.50
C LEU A 137 19.62 -4.35 8.18
N GLY A 138 18.35 -4.27 7.79
CA GLY A 138 17.52 -5.42 7.43
C GLY A 138 18.11 -6.24 6.27
N HIS A 139 18.63 -5.58 5.23
CA HIS A 139 19.28 -6.27 4.11
C HIS A 139 20.41 -7.21 4.58
N SER A 140 21.33 -6.69 5.40
CA SER A 140 22.44 -7.48 5.95
C SER A 140 21.95 -8.54 6.94
N PHE A 141 21.01 -8.15 7.81
CA PHE A 141 20.50 -9.01 8.87
C PHE A 141 19.76 -10.23 8.30
N TRP A 142 18.93 -10.05 7.28
CA TRP A 142 18.09 -11.11 6.69
C TRP A 142 18.77 -11.89 5.56
N ARG A 143 19.99 -11.50 5.15
CA ARG A 143 20.60 -11.95 3.88
C ARG A 143 19.60 -11.70 2.74
N GLY A 144 19.14 -10.46 2.64
CA GLY A 144 18.08 -10.06 1.74
C GLY A 144 18.45 -10.24 0.27
N SER A 145 17.50 -10.71 -0.54
CA SER A 145 17.72 -11.04 -1.95
C SER A 145 16.70 -10.32 -2.87
N PRO A 146 16.85 -8.99 -3.06
CA PRO A 146 16.05 -8.26 -4.04
C PRO A 146 16.41 -8.65 -5.50
N PRO A 147 15.63 -8.23 -6.51
CA PRO A 147 15.90 -8.57 -7.90
C PRO A 147 17.31 -8.14 -8.36
N THR A 148 18.02 -9.07 -9.02
CA THR A 148 19.38 -8.86 -9.51
C THR A 148 19.49 -7.75 -10.55
N SER A 149 18.43 -7.46 -11.30
CA SER A 149 18.35 -6.31 -12.19
C SER A 149 18.43 -4.97 -11.44
N CYS A 150 17.82 -4.87 -10.26
CA CYS A 150 17.88 -3.69 -9.41
C CYS A 150 19.20 -3.59 -8.66
N MET A 151 19.70 -4.70 -8.10
CA MET A 151 21.00 -4.68 -7.39
C MET A 151 22.16 -4.26 -8.29
N ARG A 152 22.08 -4.51 -9.60
CA ARG A 152 23.08 -4.03 -10.57
C ARG A 152 23.08 -2.52 -10.76
N GLU A 153 21.95 -1.84 -10.53
CA GLU A 153 21.90 -0.37 -10.52
C GLU A 153 22.47 0.21 -9.21
N TYR A 154 22.41 -0.55 -8.11
CA TYR A 154 22.86 -0.13 -6.78
C TYR A 154 23.85 -1.13 -6.15
N PRO A 155 25.03 -1.36 -6.74
CA PRO A 155 25.96 -2.40 -6.30
C PRO A 155 26.40 -2.22 -4.83
N ASP A 156 26.68 -0.99 -4.41
CA ASP A 156 27.12 -0.68 -3.04
C ASP A 156 25.96 -0.45 -2.06
N LYS A 157 24.73 -0.31 -2.59
CA LYS A 157 23.53 0.04 -1.82
C LYS A 157 22.32 -0.84 -2.20
N PRO A 158 22.44 -2.17 -2.14
CA PRO A 158 21.38 -3.08 -2.61
C PRO A 158 20.06 -2.96 -1.85
N TRP A 159 20.06 -2.42 -0.62
CA TRP A 159 18.85 -2.16 0.16
C TRP A 159 17.95 -1.08 -0.46
N LEU A 160 18.48 -0.25 -1.37
CA LEU A 160 17.68 0.72 -2.13
C LEU A 160 16.60 0.04 -2.98
N CYS A 161 16.79 -1.24 -3.32
CA CYS A 161 15.81 -2.05 -4.03
C CYS A 161 14.57 -2.43 -3.20
N TYR A 162 14.48 -2.04 -1.93
CA TYR A 162 13.25 -2.20 -1.13
C TYR A 162 12.26 -1.03 -1.29
N PHE A 163 12.68 0.05 -1.93
CA PHE A 163 11.82 1.22 -2.17
C PHE A 163 11.15 1.11 -3.53
N GLY A 164 9.82 1.21 -3.55
CA GLY A 164 9.01 0.91 -4.74
C GLY A 164 9.44 1.70 -5.97
N TYR A 165 9.75 2.98 -5.82
CA TYR A 165 10.14 3.85 -6.94
C TYR A 165 11.51 3.54 -7.55
N ARG A 166 12.42 2.95 -6.76
CA ARG A 166 13.73 2.47 -7.23
C ARG A 166 13.62 1.06 -7.82
N LEU A 167 12.75 0.24 -7.25
CA LEU A 167 12.55 -1.14 -7.69
C LEU A 167 11.73 -1.25 -8.97
N TYR A 168 10.70 -0.41 -9.12
CA TYR A 168 9.69 -0.50 -10.19
C TYR A 168 10.26 -0.56 -11.61
N PRO A 169 11.29 0.23 -12.00
CA PRO A 169 11.90 0.14 -13.34
C PRO A 169 12.42 -1.27 -13.69
N HIS A 170 12.73 -2.08 -12.68
CA HIS A 170 13.27 -3.42 -12.84
C HIS A 170 12.22 -4.53 -12.81
N ILE A 171 10.96 -4.22 -12.51
CA ILE A 171 9.86 -5.19 -12.46
C ILE A 171 9.27 -5.37 -13.86
N ARG A 172 9.27 -6.62 -14.35
CA ARG A 172 8.75 -6.97 -15.68
C ARG A 172 7.36 -7.57 -15.61
N THR A 173 6.98 -8.19 -14.50
CA THR A 173 5.62 -8.71 -14.25
C THR A 173 4.61 -7.55 -14.23
N PRO A 174 3.42 -7.69 -14.86
CA PRO A 174 2.37 -6.68 -14.77
C PRO A 174 2.03 -6.37 -13.31
N LEU A 175 2.12 -5.10 -12.94
CA LEU A 175 1.96 -4.62 -11.57
C LEU A 175 0.97 -3.47 -11.50
N PHE A 176 -0.04 -3.61 -10.65
CA PHE A 176 -0.92 -2.53 -10.20
C PHE A 176 -0.44 -2.02 -8.84
N VAL A 177 -0.22 -0.72 -8.71
CA VAL A 177 0.20 -0.10 -7.45
C VAL A 177 -0.97 0.65 -6.84
N PHE A 178 -1.44 0.19 -5.68
CA PHE A 178 -2.33 0.95 -4.82
C PHE A 178 -1.49 1.61 -3.71
N GLN A 179 -1.60 2.92 -3.54
CA GLN A 179 -0.85 3.62 -2.50
C GLN A 179 -1.60 4.86 -2.00
N TYR A 180 -1.86 4.92 -0.69
CA TYR A 180 -2.33 6.17 -0.07
C TYR A 180 -1.26 7.24 -0.18
N LEU A 181 -1.61 8.45 -0.64
CA LEU A 181 -0.67 9.57 -0.69
C LEU A 181 -0.21 10.01 0.71
N PHE A 182 -1.03 9.76 1.74
CA PHE A 182 -0.69 10.04 3.14
C PHE A 182 -0.66 8.74 3.95
N ASP A 183 0.06 7.74 3.44
CA ASP A 183 0.17 6.43 4.09
C ASP A 183 0.67 6.53 5.54
N SER A 184 -0.10 5.97 6.48
CA SER A 184 0.19 6.13 7.90
C SER A 184 1.45 5.38 8.34
N ALA A 185 1.86 4.32 7.65
CA ALA A 185 3.12 3.63 7.91
C ALA A 185 4.32 4.44 7.41
N GLN A 186 4.23 5.09 6.24
CA GLN A 186 5.25 6.03 5.76
C GLN A 186 5.39 7.21 6.73
N LEU A 187 4.28 7.83 7.13
CA LEU A 187 4.29 8.95 8.09
C LEU A 187 4.89 8.53 9.43
N THR A 188 4.52 7.34 9.94
CA THR A 188 5.09 6.78 11.17
C THR A 188 6.59 6.57 11.06
N ALA A 189 7.09 6.06 9.92
CA ALA A 189 8.50 5.85 9.68
C ALA A 189 9.29 7.18 9.57
N GLU A 190 8.65 8.24 9.09
CA GLU A 190 9.21 9.60 9.11
C GLU A 190 9.10 10.27 10.51
N GLY A 191 8.52 9.60 11.50
CA GLY A 191 8.36 10.11 12.87
C GLY A 191 7.09 10.96 13.09
N VAL A 192 6.13 10.92 12.16
CA VAL A 192 4.87 11.66 12.21
C VAL A 192 3.72 10.69 12.51
N ARG A 193 3.41 10.46 13.80
CA ARG A 193 2.34 9.53 14.23
C ARG A 193 0.98 10.19 14.47
N ALA A 194 1.01 11.38 15.06
CA ALA A 194 -0.17 12.20 15.36
C ALA A 194 0.24 13.66 15.21
N PRO A 195 0.20 14.22 13.99
CA PRO A 195 0.56 15.62 13.77
C PRO A 195 -0.37 16.53 14.57
N ARG A 196 0.21 17.44 15.37
CA ARG A 196 -0.49 18.41 16.23
C ARG A 196 -0.01 19.84 16.01
N THR A 197 1.11 20.03 15.31
CA THR A 197 1.69 21.34 15.04
C THR A 197 1.72 21.61 13.55
N ARG A 198 1.72 22.88 13.16
CA ARG A 198 1.83 23.30 11.75
C ARG A 198 3.03 22.66 11.06
N ALA A 199 4.20 22.66 11.70
CA ALA A 199 5.42 22.04 11.15
C ALA A 199 5.28 20.53 10.91
N GLN A 200 4.57 19.81 11.80
CA GLN A 200 4.28 18.38 11.60
C GLN A 200 3.31 18.16 10.43
N TRP A 201 2.37 19.07 10.23
CA TRP A 201 1.44 19.03 9.11
C TRP A 201 2.06 19.42 7.78
N ASP A 202 2.92 20.44 7.74
CA ASP A 202 3.77 20.76 6.57
C ASP A 202 4.59 19.54 6.18
N ALA A 203 5.08 18.80 7.18
CA ALA A 203 5.78 17.55 6.97
C ALA A 203 4.89 16.47 6.31
N VAL A 204 3.63 16.33 6.71
CA VAL A 204 2.65 15.43 6.07
C VAL A 204 2.41 15.83 4.60
N HIS A 205 2.24 17.14 4.32
CA HIS A 205 2.08 17.63 2.95
C HIS A 205 3.28 17.32 2.06
N GLN A 206 4.50 17.54 2.58
CA GLN A 206 5.73 17.20 1.86
C GLN A 206 5.80 15.71 1.53
N THR A 207 5.41 14.83 2.47
CA THR A 207 5.35 13.38 2.23
C THR A 207 4.35 13.04 1.13
N GLY A 208 3.14 13.62 1.18
CA GLY A 208 2.13 13.42 0.13
C GLY A 208 2.56 13.90 -1.24
N ALA A 209 3.21 15.07 -1.32
CA ALA A 209 3.78 15.59 -2.56
C ALA A 209 4.87 14.67 -3.12
N ALA A 210 5.76 14.15 -2.26
CA ALA A 210 6.82 13.23 -2.64
C ALA A 210 6.26 11.88 -3.14
N LEU A 211 5.28 11.29 -2.43
CA LEU A 211 4.62 10.06 -2.84
C LEU A 211 3.94 10.24 -4.20
N ARG A 212 3.17 11.30 -4.37
CA ARG A 212 2.53 11.64 -5.65
C ARG A 212 3.55 11.76 -6.78
N SER A 213 4.69 12.42 -6.55
CA SER A 213 5.74 12.58 -7.55
C SER A 213 6.37 11.23 -7.93
N SER A 214 6.64 10.37 -6.93
CA SER A 214 7.26 9.06 -7.15
C SER A 214 6.42 8.11 -8.01
N LEU A 215 5.10 8.30 -8.03
CA LEU A 215 4.16 7.47 -8.79
C LEU A 215 3.98 7.94 -10.25
N LYS A 216 4.64 9.03 -10.68
CA LYS A 216 4.44 9.64 -12.01
C LYS A 216 4.76 8.72 -13.18
N THR A 217 5.69 7.79 -13.01
CA THR A 217 6.14 6.88 -14.08
C THR A 217 5.47 5.50 -14.01
N VAL A 218 4.65 5.26 -12.98
CA VAL A 218 4.01 3.96 -12.77
C VAL A 218 2.85 3.79 -13.76
N ARG A 219 2.86 2.66 -14.49
CA ARG A 219 1.95 2.40 -15.60
C ARG A 219 0.50 2.16 -15.17
N ALA A 220 0.29 1.50 -14.03
CA ALA A 220 -1.02 1.22 -13.46
C ALA A 220 -1.01 1.60 -11.97
N THR A 221 -1.76 2.64 -11.61
CA THR A 221 -1.71 3.24 -10.27
C THR A 221 -3.07 3.69 -9.81
N PHE A 222 -3.34 3.50 -8.53
CA PHE A 222 -4.48 4.06 -7.83
C PHE A 222 -4.01 4.67 -6.50
N ALA A 223 -4.09 5.99 -6.36
CA ALA A 223 -3.51 6.71 -5.24
C ALA A 223 -4.42 7.81 -4.69
N PRO A 224 -5.30 7.49 -3.73
CA PRO A 224 -6.19 8.47 -3.11
C PRO A 224 -5.46 9.30 -2.04
N ALA A 225 -5.92 10.53 -1.82
CA ALA A 225 -5.39 11.45 -0.81
C ALA A 225 -5.95 11.18 0.60
N CYS A 226 -5.76 9.97 1.11
CA CYS A 226 -6.25 9.56 2.44
C CYS A 226 -5.12 9.29 3.41
N ILE A 227 -5.37 9.54 4.70
CA ILE A 227 -4.52 9.03 5.78
C ILE A 227 -5.06 7.66 6.18
N ALA A 228 -4.43 6.61 5.67
CA ALA A 228 -4.82 5.23 5.90
C ALA A 228 -3.65 4.30 5.56
N HIS A 229 -3.84 3.00 5.79
CA HIS A 229 -2.86 1.99 5.43
C HIS A 229 -3.54 0.64 5.17
N GLY A 230 -3.20 0.00 4.04
CA GLY A 230 -3.72 -1.29 3.61
C GLY A 230 -5.21 -1.26 3.24
N ALA A 231 -5.51 -1.03 1.97
CA ALA A 231 -6.90 -0.95 1.51
C ALA A 231 -7.58 -2.31 1.36
N LEU A 232 -6.91 -3.27 0.73
CA LEU A 232 -7.57 -4.49 0.21
C LEU A 232 -7.97 -5.50 1.28
N ALA A 233 -7.50 -5.30 2.52
CA ALA A 233 -7.79 -6.21 3.62
C ALA A 233 -9.21 -6.04 4.19
N ARG A 234 -9.87 -4.90 3.93
CA ARG A 234 -11.14 -4.55 4.58
C ARG A 234 -12.22 -4.15 3.56
N PRO A 235 -13.53 -4.33 3.86
CA PRO A 235 -14.62 -4.06 2.93
C PRO A 235 -14.65 -2.62 2.38
N GLU A 236 -14.08 -1.66 3.11
CA GLU A 236 -14.01 -0.25 2.72
C GLU A 236 -13.31 -0.03 1.37
N TRP A 237 -12.49 -0.98 0.89
CA TRP A 237 -11.85 -0.90 -0.43
C TRP A 237 -12.84 -0.69 -1.59
N LEU A 238 -14.09 -1.12 -1.42
CA LEU A 238 -15.17 -0.94 -2.40
C LEU A 238 -15.62 0.52 -2.52
N ALA A 239 -15.53 1.28 -1.42
CA ALA A 239 -15.97 2.67 -1.37
C ALA A 239 -14.91 3.65 -1.90
N ILE A 240 -13.62 3.29 -1.81
CA ILE A 240 -12.52 4.15 -2.22
C ILE A 240 -12.61 4.44 -3.73
N ASN A 241 -12.61 5.73 -4.07
CA ASN A 241 -12.60 6.20 -5.45
C ASN A 241 -11.53 7.28 -5.66
N VAL A 242 -11.11 7.49 -6.91
CA VAL A 242 -10.30 8.65 -7.33
C VAL A 242 -10.91 9.19 -8.61
N SER A 243 -11.20 10.49 -8.65
CA SER A 243 -11.86 11.14 -9.80
C SER A 243 -13.13 10.41 -10.26
N GLY A 244 -13.96 9.95 -9.31
CA GLY A 244 -15.21 9.23 -9.58
C GLY A 244 -15.04 7.78 -10.07
N VAL A 245 -13.82 7.25 -10.09
CA VAL A 245 -13.55 5.85 -10.44
C VAL A 245 -13.32 5.01 -9.18
N PRO A 246 -14.19 4.05 -8.85
CA PRO A 246 -13.98 3.13 -7.73
C PRO A 246 -12.78 2.21 -7.96
N LEU A 247 -12.09 1.84 -6.87
CA LEU A 247 -10.94 0.93 -6.91
C LEU A 247 -11.25 -0.43 -7.60
N PRO A 248 -12.37 -1.12 -7.32
CA PRO A 248 -12.70 -2.37 -8.01
C PRO A 248 -12.82 -2.20 -9.52
N ARG A 249 -13.40 -1.07 -9.97
CA ARG A 249 -13.52 -0.74 -11.41
C ARG A 249 -12.15 -0.52 -12.05
N ALA A 250 -11.24 0.16 -11.35
CA ALA A 250 -9.87 0.39 -11.84
C ALA A 250 -9.10 -0.94 -12.00
N ILE A 251 -9.20 -1.83 -11.02
CA ILE A 251 -8.57 -3.16 -11.05
C ILE A 251 -9.16 -4.04 -12.15
N SER A 252 -10.49 -4.16 -12.24
CA SER A 252 -11.16 -4.89 -13.33
C SER A 252 -10.72 -4.38 -14.72
N CYS A 253 -10.56 -3.06 -14.84
CA CYS A 253 -10.06 -2.45 -16.06
C CYS A 253 -8.58 -2.70 -16.35
N TRP A 254 -7.76 -2.85 -15.31
CA TRP A 254 -6.37 -3.24 -15.48
C TRP A 254 -6.26 -4.71 -15.90
N GLU A 255 -7.00 -5.62 -15.27
CA GLU A 255 -6.96 -7.04 -15.60
C GLU A 255 -7.44 -7.35 -17.02
N ARG A 256 -8.53 -6.72 -17.48
CA ARG A 256 -8.99 -6.88 -18.88
C ARG A 256 -7.92 -6.50 -19.90
N ARG A 257 -7.08 -5.51 -19.58
CA ARG A 257 -5.96 -5.10 -20.44
C ARG A 257 -4.80 -6.09 -20.41
N LEU A 258 -4.75 -7.02 -19.46
CA LEU A 258 -3.80 -8.13 -19.45
C LEU A 258 -4.26 -9.30 -20.33
N GLU A 259 -5.57 -9.37 -20.63
CA GLU A 259 -6.18 -10.43 -21.44
C GLU A 259 -6.20 -10.07 -22.92
N VAL A 260 -6.61 -8.85 -23.23
CA VAL A 260 -6.72 -8.38 -24.59
C VAL A 260 -5.39 -7.76 -25.01
N GLY A 261 -4.68 -8.44 -25.92
CA GLY A 261 -3.42 -7.96 -26.49
C GLY A 261 -3.60 -6.63 -27.21
N GLY A 262 -3.37 -5.52 -26.51
CA GLY A 262 -3.02 -4.19 -27.03
C GLY A 262 -4.04 -3.42 -27.87
N ASN A 263 -4.86 -4.06 -28.72
CA ASN A 263 -5.41 -3.38 -29.89
C ASN A 263 -6.86 -3.71 -30.31
N GLN A 264 -7.63 -4.48 -29.55
CA GLN A 264 -9.05 -4.70 -29.86
C GLN A 264 -9.98 -4.22 -28.75
N GLY A 265 -10.85 -3.28 -29.10
CA GLY A 265 -11.95 -2.79 -28.26
C GLY A 265 -11.57 -1.64 -27.35
N ARG A 266 -11.89 -0.41 -27.79
CA ARG A 266 -12.14 0.75 -26.90
C ARG A 266 -13.37 0.46 -26.02
N VAL A 267 -13.31 -0.58 -25.17
CA VAL A 267 -14.25 -0.71 -24.06
C VAL A 267 -14.02 0.50 -23.16
N ARG A 268 -15.10 1.16 -22.73
CA ARG A 268 -15.09 2.37 -21.90
C ARG A 268 -14.50 2.08 -20.50
N CYS A 269 -13.19 1.91 -20.45
CA CYS A 269 -12.45 1.42 -19.30
C CYS A 269 -11.80 2.59 -18.55
N ALA A 270 -11.72 2.47 -17.22
CA ALA A 270 -11.08 3.44 -16.34
C ALA A 270 -9.63 3.76 -16.78
N PRO A 271 -9.16 5.01 -16.58
CA PRO A 271 -7.76 5.37 -16.80
C PRO A 271 -6.79 4.43 -16.07
N ARG A 272 -5.61 4.19 -16.65
CA ARG A 272 -4.59 3.34 -16.02
C ARG A 272 -3.97 4.00 -14.78
N ARG A 273 -3.95 5.33 -14.73
CA ARG A 273 -3.32 6.12 -13.68
C ARG A 273 -4.37 7.02 -13.05
N LEU A 274 -4.70 6.71 -11.81
CA LEU A 274 -5.67 7.43 -10.98
C LEU A 274 -4.92 7.91 -9.75
N ILE A 275 -4.38 9.12 -9.79
CA ILE A 275 -3.64 9.73 -8.69
C ILE A 275 -4.39 10.99 -8.30
N GLU A 276 -4.71 11.10 -7.01
CA GLU A 276 -5.50 12.22 -6.50
C GLU A 276 -4.80 13.56 -6.75
N ARG A 277 -5.61 14.57 -7.10
CA ARG A 277 -5.10 15.91 -7.42
C ARG A 277 -4.99 16.80 -6.19
N CYS A 278 -5.94 16.68 -5.27
CA CYS A 278 -5.95 17.50 -4.06
C CYS A 278 -4.74 17.19 -3.17
N SER A 279 -4.14 18.25 -2.62
CA SER A 279 -2.90 18.19 -1.84
C SER A 279 -3.12 18.06 -0.34
N TRP A 280 -4.39 18.05 0.10
CA TRP A 280 -4.75 18.01 1.50
C TRP A 280 -5.00 16.57 1.99
N PRO A 281 -4.48 16.16 3.15
CA PRO A 281 -4.83 14.86 3.70
C PRO A 281 -6.33 14.74 3.95
N GLN A 282 -6.95 13.63 3.57
CA GLN A 282 -8.39 13.40 3.73
C GLN A 282 -9.30 14.31 2.87
N CYS A 283 -8.78 14.98 1.84
CA CYS A 283 -9.63 15.77 0.91
C CYS A 283 -10.56 14.91 0.05
N ASN A 284 -10.28 13.61 -0.08
CA ASN A 284 -11.13 12.72 -0.85
C ASN A 284 -12.30 12.20 0.02
N GLY A 285 -13.53 12.43 -0.45
CA GLY A 285 -14.73 12.07 0.29
C GLY A 285 -14.90 10.58 0.56
N SER A 286 -14.29 9.72 -0.24
CA SER A 286 -14.31 8.27 -0.05
C SER A 286 -13.26 7.73 0.91
N CYS A 287 -12.40 8.58 1.46
CA CYS A 287 -11.37 8.10 2.38
C CYS A 287 -12.00 7.38 3.59
N PRO A 288 -11.36 6.32 4.10
CA PRO A 288 -11.81 5.69 5.33
C PRO A 288 -11.84 6.69 6.48
N ARG A 289 -12.71 6.43 7.45
CA ARG A 289 -12.79 7.23 8.68
C ARG A 289 -11.47 7.12 9.45
N LEU A 290 -11.00 8.27 9.95
CA LEU A 290 -9.80 8.32 10.77
C LEU A 290 -10.07 7.62 12.10
N ARG A 291 -9.10 6.86 12.59
CA ARG A 291 -9.16 6.25 13.92
C ARG A 291 -7.94 6.66 14.73
N ASP A 292 -8.15 6.97 16.00
CA ASP A 292 -7.07 7.23 16.93
C ASP A 292 -6.20 5.96 17.05
N PRO A 293 -4.88 6.05 16.84
CA PRO A 293 -4.00 4.87 16.90
C PRO A 293 -3.89 4.21 18.27
N ARG A 294 -4.27 4.90 19.35
CA ARG A 294 -4.23 4.40 20.74
C ARG A 294 -5.58 3.85 21.19
N THR A 295 -6.67 4.57 20.93
CA THR A 295 -8.01 4.19 21.42
C THR A 295 -8.83 3.43 20.38
N GLY A 296 -8.51 3.56 19.09
CA GLY A 296 -9.29 2.98 17.99
C GLY A 296 -10.60 3.72 17.66
N GLU A 297 -10.90 4.78 18.44
CA GLU A 297 -12.08 5.63 18.26
C GLU A 297 -11.97 6.49 17.02
N GLU A 298 -13.11 6.85 16.44
CA GLU A 298 -13.14 7.69 15.25
C GLU A 298 -12.74 9.13 15.57
N VAL A 299 -11.83 9.69 14.76
CA VAL A 299 -11.44 11.10 14.86
C VAL A 299 -12.27 11.92 13.88
N ALA A 300 -13.01 12.89 14.41
CA ALA A 300 -13.78 13.83 13.60
C ALA A 300 -12.85 14.68 12.70
N LEU A 301 -13.25 14.93 11.46
CA LEU A 301 -12.48 15.75 10.52
C LEU A 301 -12.26 17.18 11.04
N ALA A 302 -13.23 17.76 11.74
CA ALA A 302 -13.10 19.06 12.41
C ALA A 302 -11.95 19.08 13.44
N ALA A 303 -11.84 18.03 14.26
CA ALA A 303 -10.76 17.89 15.23
C ALA A 303 -9.39 17.77 14.54
N LEU A 304 -9.35 17.12 13.38
CA LEU A 304 -8.15 17.11 12.54
C LEU A 304 -7.77 18.53 12.12
N LEU A 305 -8.69 19.30 11.53
CA LEU A 305 -8.45 20.66 11.06
C LEU A 305 -8.03 21.60 12.19
N GLN A 306 -8.63 21.49 13.37
CA GLN A 306 -8.20 22.21 14.57
C GLN A 306 -6.75 21.94 14.92
N SER A 307 -6.28 20.69 14.80
CA SER A 307 -4.88 20.34 15.04
C SER A 307 -3.88 20.95 14.03
N PHE A 308 -4.35 21.44 12.88
CA PHE A 308 -3.54 22.23 11.96
C PHE A 308 -3.37 23.69 12.39
N GLY A 309 -3.98 24.10 13.51
CA GLY A 309 -4.08 25.49 13.88
C GLY A 309 -5.07 26.26 12.99
N LEU A 310 -6.06 25.57 12.40
CA LEU A 310 -7.22 26.25 11.85
C LEU A 310 -7.83 27.08 12.98
N ASP A 311 -7.75 28.40 12.86
CA ASP A 311 -8.50 29.29 13.72
C ASP A 311 -9.98 29.07 13.42
N VAL A 312 -10.63 28.22 14.20
CA VAL A 312 -12.04 27.87 14.03
C VAL A 312 -12.92 29.11 14.09
N ARG A 313 -12.52 30.14 14.85
CA ARG A 313 -13.29 31.37 14.96
C ARG A 313 -13.11 32.23 13.71
N GLY A 314 -11.88 32.44 13.25
CA GLY A 314 -11.61 33.16 12.02
C GLY A 314 -12.16 32.46 10.78
N ALA A 315 -12.04 31.14 10.68
CA ALA A 315 -12.59 30.34 9.59
C ALA A 315 -14.12 30.34 9.60
N ALA A 316 -14.76 30.23 10.77
CA ALA A 316 -16.21 30.34 10.88
C ALA A 316 -16.70 31.74 10.51
N ALA A 317 -16.03 32.79 10.99
CA ALA A 317 -16.36 34.19 10.66
C ALA A 317 -16.23 34.47 9.15
N ALA A 318 -15.18 33.97 8.50
CA ALA A 318 -15.00 34.10 7.05
C ALA A 318 -16.09 33.37 6.24
N MET A 319 -16.76 32.39 6.85
CA MET A 319 -17.86 31.62 6.24
C MET A 319 -19.25 32.09 6.69
N GLY A 320 -19.34 33.14 7.52
CA GLY A 320 -20.62 33.57 8.11
C GLY A 320 -21.24 32.54 9.06
N LEU A 321 -20.42 31.65 9.63
CA LEU A 321 -20.83 30.59 10.56
C LEU A 321 -20.36 30.91 11.98
N ASP A 322 -21.03 30.33 12.98
CA ASP A 322 -20.50 30.29 14.35
C ASP A 322 -19.39 29.24 14.50
N ALA A 323 -18.43 29.48 15.39
CA ALA A 323 -17.32 28.56 15.63
C ALA A 323 -17.79 27.19 16.14
N ARG A 324 -18.89 27.12 16.91
CA ARG A 324 -19.48 25.84 17.34
C ARG A 324 -20.23 25.15 16.21
N GLN A 325 -20.79 25.91 15.26
CA GLN A 325 -21.36 25.33 14.03
C GLN A 325 -20.27 24.68 13.19
N LEU A 326 -19.16 25.38 12.90
CA LEU A 326 -18.04 24.84 12.14
C LEU A 326 -17.43 23.59 12.81
N ALA A 327 -17.32 23.57 14.14
CA ALA A 327 -16.82 22.42 14.90
C ALA A 327 -17.77 21.20 14.89
N ARG A 328 -19.07 21.41 14.62
CA ARG A 328 -20.10 20.36 14.57
C ARG A 328 -20.43 19.92 13.14
N MET A 329 -19.92 20.60 12.12
CA MET A 329 -20.13 20.23 10.72
C MET A 329 -19.68 18.80 10.48
N SER A 330 -20.54 18.06 9.78
CA SER A 330 -20.27 16.72 9.34
C SER A 330 -19.11 16.71 8.33
N ARG A 331 -18.55 15.52 8.12
CA ARG A 331 -17.53 15.31 7.12
C ARG A 331 -17.97 15.76 5.72
N ALA A 332 -19.24 15.54 5.36
CA ALA A 332 -19.78 15.93 4.06
C ALA A 332 -19.77 17.44 3.85
N GLU A 333 -19.96 18.21 4.92
CA GLU A 333 -19.98 19.68 4.87
C GLU A 333 -18.57 20.28 4.90
N LEU A 334 -17.60 19.62 5.55
CA LEU A 334 -16.21 20.08 5.64
C LEU A 334 -15.37 19.76 4.39
N LEU A 335 -15.67 18.64 3.70
CA LEU A 335 -14.89 18.17 2.56
C LEU A 335 -14.77 19.19 1.40
N PRO A 336 -15.85 19.88 0.96
CA PRO A 336 -15.76 20.89 -0.09
C PRO A 336 -14.78 22.02 0.21
N LEU A 337 -14.56 22.33 1.50
CA LEU A 337 -13.66 23.40 1.93
C LEU A 337 -12.18 23.02 1.80
N LEU A 338 -11.87 21.72 1.85
CA LEU A 338 -10.50 21.19 1.77
C LEU A 338 -10.05 20.90 0.34
N ALA A 339 -10.98 20.98 -0.61
CA ALA A 339 -10.76 20.79 -2.02
C ALA A 339 -11.52 21.87 -2.81
N PRO A 340 -11.09 23.16 -2.72
CA PRO A 340 -11.86 24.28 -3.30
C PRO A 340 -12.03 24.21 -4.83
N HIS A 341 -11.35 23.31 -5.53
CA HIS A 341 -11.52 23.08 -6.96
C HIS A 341 -11.41 21.58 -7.28
N THR A 342 -12.55 20.93 -7.51
CA THR A 342 -12.65 19.81 -8.46
C THR A 342 -12.78 20.34 -9.87
#